data_AF-A0A9J6P473-F1
#
_entry.id   AF-A0A9J6P473-F1
#
_cell.length_a   1.000
_cell.length_b   1.000
_cell.length_c   1.000
_cell.angle_alpha   90.00
_cell.angle_beta   90.00
_cell.angle_gamma   90.00
#
_symmetry.space_group_name_H-M   'P 1'
#
loop_
_entity.id
_entity.type
_entity.pdbx_description
1 polymer ?
#
loop_
_entity_poly.entity_id
_entity_poly.type
_entity_poly.pdbx_seq_one_letter_code
_entity_poly.pdbx_strand_id
1 'polypeptide(L)'
;MKSVLKKVALASLVSITLFTFASCGNNSNNENKEAINNKTNQEQKEEKVDTWSKELGKFINDIEGTVFNYSGFAEFGKTTTVSEVNKSSDEKTIIFKNEYMDMSEGESGKSKEDLLSETKYTIKEDSIIEQVFDDTKSPSIITESIILKGELKKDSSWEQEVVINAKKYQAVTTIKDVNTDENGKTIVITETSIEGVEGYGSEKYVEQRVYKEGIGLTEFSCNYLISEGSTMEFGYRIFEKANR
;
A
#
# COMPACT_ATOMS: atom_id res chain seq x y z
N MET A 1 32.34 -31.71 39.82
CA MET A 1 31.33 -31.94 40.86
C MET A 1 29.99 -32.22 40.18
N LYS A 2 29.22 -33.15 40.73
CA LYS A 2 28.10 -33.90 40.12
C LYS A 2 26.82 -33.07 39.90
N SER A 3 26.06 -33.36 38.84
CA SER A 3 24.67 -33.87 38.86
C SER A 3 24.13 -34.02 37.42
N VAL A 4 24.15 -35.22 36.83
CA VAL A 4 23.09 -36.26 36.79
C VAL A 4 21.95 -35.99 35.78
N LEU A 5 21.87 -36.93 34.85
CA LEU A 5 20.92 -37.15 33.75
C LEU A 5 19.44 -37.19 34.16
N LYS A 6 18.56 -36.85 33.20
CA LYS A 6 17.38 -37.67 32.88
C LYS A 6 17.27 -37.88 31.36
N LYS A 7 17.22 -39.16 30.97
CA LYS A 7 16.87 -39.66 29.64
C LYS A 7 15.35 -39.86 29.60
N VAL A 8 14.72 -39.56 28.47
CA VAL A 8 13.50 -40.26 28.02
C VAL A 8 13.67 -40.54 26.52
N ALA A 9 13.39 -41.78 26.15
CA ALA A 9 13.70 -42.40 24.88
C ALA A 9 12.51 -42.35 23.89
N LEU A 10 12.90 -42.44 22.62
CA LEU A 10 12.19 -42.86 21.40
C LEU A 10 10.93 -43.72 21.59
N ALA A 11 9.92 -43.45 20.76
CA ALA A 11 9.14 -44.48 20.08
C ALA A 11 8.55 -43.94 18.76
N SER A 12 9.08 -44.43 17.65
CA SER A 12 8.52 -44.36 16.30
C SER A 12 7.45 -45.45 16.14
N LEU A 13 6.29 -45.14 15.55
CA LEU A 13 5.47 -46.17 14.89
C LEU A 13 4.67 -45.59 13.71
N VAL A 14 5.01 -46.14 12.54
CA VAL A 14 4.28 -46.08 11.27
C VAL A 14 3.02 -46.95 11.39
N SER A 15 1.88 -46.48 10.86
CA SER A 15 0.95 -47.40 10.19
C SER A 15 0.06 -46.66 9.20
N ILE A 16 0.24 -47.04 7.93
CA ILE A 16 -0.61 -46.75 6.78
C ILE A 16 -1.71 -47.82 6.76
N THR A 17 -2.97 -47.43 6.61
CA THR A 17 -3.94 -48.27 5.90
C THR A 17 -5.07 -47.43 5.30
N LEU A 18 -5.05 -47.41 3.96
CA LEU A 18 -6.19 -47.08 3.11
C LEU A 18 -7.27 -48.16 3.26
N PHE A 19 -8.52 -47.75 3.40
CA PHE A 19 -9.67 -48.57 3.02
C PHE A 19 -10.56 -47.78 2.07
N THR A 20 -10.37 -48.05 0.78
CA THR A 20 -11.36 -47.79 -0.26
C THR A 20 -12.16 -49.08 -0.46
N PHE A 21 -13.43 -49.06 -0.11
CA PHE A 21 -14.39 -50.03 -0.63
C PHE A 21 -15.31 -49.30 -1.61
N ALA A 22 -14.95 -49.39 -2.88
CA ALA A 22 -15.93 -49.32 -3.96
C ALA A 22 -16.62 -50.70 -4.03
N SER A 23 -17.91 -50.74 -3.74
CA SER A 23 -18.78 -51.85 -4.12
C SER A 23 -19.87 -51.29 -5.02
N CYS A 24 -19.64 -51.40 -6.33
CA CYS A 24 -20.68 -51.40 -7.33
C CYS A 24 -21.37 -52.77 -7.31
N GLY A 25 -22.66 -52.81 -7.02
CA GLY A 25 -23.50 -53.99 -7.16
C GLY A 25 -24.88 -53.56 -7.65
N ASN A 26 -25.02 -53.46 -8.97
CA ASN A 26 -26.27 -53.22 -9.69
C ASN A 26 -27.03 -54.56 -9.80
N ASN A 27 -28.34 -54.61 -9.50
CA ASN A 27 -29.41 -54.89 -10.48
C ASN A 27 -30.76 -55.30 -9.82
N SER A 28 -31.84 -54.61 -10.24
CA SER A 28 -33.29 -55.01 -10.35
C SER A 28 -34.00 -55.62 -9.12
N ASN A 29 -35.21 -55.22 -8.70
CA ASN A 29 -36.36 -54.69 -9.43
C ASN A 29 -37.44 -54.15 -8.46
N ASN A 30 -38.18 -53.13 -8.91
CA ASN A 30 -39.59 -52.79 -8.61
C ASN A 30 -40.10 -52.62 -7.17
N GLU A 31 -40.44 -51.37 -6.79
CA GLU A 31 -41.84 -50.88 -6.73
C GLU A 31 -41.92 -49.44 -6.18
N ASN A 32 -42.46 -48.55 -7.03
CA ASN A 32 -43.33 -47.42 -6.75
C ASN A 32 -43.18 -46.64 -5.42
N LYS A 33 -42.62 -45.42 -5.48
CA LYS A 33 -42.99 -44.29 -4.61
C LYS A 33 -42.49 -42.94 -5.15
N GLU A 34 -43.47 -42.09 -5.44
CA GLU A 34 -43.47 -40.62 -5.32
C GLU A 34 -42.30 -39.85 -5.96
N ALA A 35 -42.63 -39.19 -7.07
CA ALA A 35 -41.84 -38.13 -7.68
C ALA A 35 -41.74 -36.92 -6.74
N ILE A 36 -40.71 -36.90 -5.89
CA ILE A 36 -40.23 -35.68 -5.25
C ILE A 36 -39.34 -34.97 -6.27
N ASN A 37 -39.89 -33.91 -6.83
CA ASN A 37 -39.26 -33.01 -7.76
C ASN A 37 -38.21 -32.15 -7.01
N ASN A 38 -37.06 -32.73 -6.70
CA ASN A 38 -35.92 -31.98 -6.18
C ASN A 38 -35.27 -31.21 -7.33
N LYS A 39 -35.86 -30.05 -7.65
CA LYS A 39 -35.11 -28.95 -8.25
C LYS A 39 -34.08 -28.52 -7.22
N THR A 40 -32.88 -29.06 -7.34
CA THR A 40 -31.68 -28.46 -6.75
C THR A 40 -31.52 -27.09 -7.40
N ASN A 41 -32.07 -26.06 -6.75
CA ASN A 41 -31.63 -24.69 -6.94
C ASN A 41 -30.17 -24.66 -6.48
N GLN A 42 -29.26 -24.94 -7.41
CA GLN A 42 -27.94 -24.38 -7.32
C GLN A 42 -28.13 -22.87 -7.51
N GLU A 43 -28.30 -22.16 -6.40
CA GLU A 43 -27.92 -20.77 -6.32
C GLU A 43 -26.45 -20.71 -6.74
N GLN A 44 -26.23 -20.43 -8.03
CA GLN A 44 -24.96 -19.90 -8.49
C GLN A 44 -24.78 -18.60 -7.71
N LYS A 45 -23.99 -18.68 -6.64
CA LYS A 45 -23.41 -17.53 -6.00
C LYS A 45 -22.52 -16.90 -7.07
N GLU A 46 -23.06 -15.93 -7.81
CA GLU A 46 -22.26 -15.08 -8.68
C GLU A 46 -21.12 -14.53 -7.81
N GLU A 47 -19.90 -15.01 -8.03
CA GLU A 47 -18.73 -14.39 -7.45
C GLU A 47 -18.68 -12.98 -8.02
N LYS A 48 -19.06 -12.00 -7.20
CA LYS A 48 -18.99 -10.59 -7.55
C LYS A 48 -17.52 -10.30 -7.87
N VAL A 49 -17.22 -10.14 -9.15
CA VAL A 49 -15.87 -9.88 -9.64
C VAL A 49 -15.43 -8.53 -9.11
N ASP A 50 -14.25 -8.49 -8.49
CA ASP A 50 -13.62 -7.24 -8.05
C ASP A 50 -13.51 -6.28 -9.24
N THR A 51 -14.05 -5.07 -9.14
CA THR A 51 -13.97 -4.02 -10.19
C THR A 51 -12.73 -3.14 -10.04
N TRP A 52 -12.04 -3.20 -8.91
CA TRP A 52 -10.80 -2.46 -8.68
C TRP A 52 -9.58 -3.16 -9.30
N SER A 53 -8.55 -2.37 -9.64
CA SER A 53 -7.37 -2.84 -10.35
C SER A 53 -6.47 -3.72 -9.47
N LYS A 54 -6.41 -5.01 -9.79
CA LYS A 54 -5.44 -5.92 -9.16
C LYS A 54 -4.00 -5.57 -9.50
N GLU A 55 -3.75 -5.06 -10.70
CA GLU A 55 -2.40 -4.69 -11.16
C GLU A 55 -1.87 -3.47 -10.41
N LEU A 56 -2.66 -2.39 -10.34
CA LEU A 56 -2.28 -1.21 -9.55
C LEU A 56 -2.26 -1.53 -8.05
N GLY A 57 -3.19 -2.36 -7.59
CA GLY A 57 -3.27 -2.77 -6.19
C GLY A 57 -2.04 -3.52 -5.67
N LYS A 58 -1.17 -4.05 -6.53
CA LYS A 58 0.13 -4.64 -6.12
C LYS A 58 1.10 -3.61 -5.56
N PHE A 59 0.93 -2.32 -5.85
CA PHE A 59 1.85 -1.28 -5.39
C PHE A 59 1.64 -0.87 -3.95
N ILE A 60 0.46 -1.06 -3.38
CA ILE A 60 0.19 -0.69 -1.98
C ILE A 60 0.26 -1.93 -1.12
N ASN A 61 1.13 -1.92 -0.11
CA ASN A 61 1.21 -3.02 0.85
C ASN A 61 -0.11 -3.16 1.62
N ASP A 62 -0.70 -4.35 1.57
CA ASP A 62 -1.99 -4.68 2.18
C ASP A 62 -1.85 -5.73 3.28
N ILE A 63 -0.69 -5.82 3.92
CA ILE A 63 -0.43 -6.71 5.04
C ILE A 63 -0.49 -5.88 6.32
N GLU A 64 -1.62 -5.97 7.02
CA GLU A 64 -1.82 -5.30 8.31
C GLU A 64 -0.68 -5.59 9.30
N GLY A 65 -0.26 -4.56 10.03
CA GLY A 65 0.88 -4.60 10.94
C GLY A 65 2.25 -4.47 10.27
N THR A 66 2.33 -4.37 8.93
CA THR A 66 3.59 -4.04 8.26
C THR A 66 4.04 -2.63 8.64
N VAL A 67 5.32 -2.50 9.00
CA VAL A 67 5.93 -1.25 9.45
C VAL A 67 7.01 -0.81 8.47
N PHE A 68 6.95 0.45 8.06
CA PHE A 68 7.97 1.14 7.26
C PHE A 68 8.57 2.28 8.09
N ASN A 69 9.89 2.42 8.04
CA ASN A 69 10.58 3.53 8.69
C ASN A 69 11.19 4.39 7.59
N TYR A 70 10.87 5.67 7.57
CA TYR A 70 11.42 6.65 6.64
C TYR A 70 12.39 7.56 7.36
N SER A 71 13.49 7.90 6.68
CA SER A 71 14.42 8.93 7.12
C SER A 71 14.78 9.85 5.95
N GLY A 72 15.08 11.11 6.26
CA GLY A 72 15.27 12.13 5.24
C GLY A 72 16.01 13.37 5.69
N PHE A 73 15.91 14.40 4.86
CA PHE A 73 16.51 15.70 5.05
C PHE A 73 16.05 16.37 6.36
N ALA A 74 16.91 17.20 6.96
CA ALA A 74 16.64 17.96 8.18
C ALA A 74 16.04 17.12 9.33
N GLU A 75 16.64 15.95 9.57
CA GLU A 75 16.24 15.02 10.64
C GLU A 75 14.80 14.51 10.51
N PHE A 76 14.23 14.54 9.30
CA PHE A 76 12.93 13.93 9.03
C PHE A 76 12.98 12.44 9.37
N GLY A 77 12.08 12.02 10.26
CA GLY A 77 11.83 10.64 10.61
C GLY A 77 10.33 10.37 10.67
N LYS A 78 9.88 9.30 10.02
CA LYS A 78 8.47 8.89 10.02
C LYS A 78 8.36 7.37 10.10
N THR A 79 7.59 6.86 11.04
CA THR A 79 7.17 5.45 11.08
C THR A 79 5.78 5.35 10.50
N THR A 80 5.57 4.43 9.56
CA THR A 80 4.27 4.20 8.92
C THR A 80 3.88 2.75 9.13
N THR A 81 2.66 2.52 9.62
CA THR A 81 2.11 1.18 9.87
C THR A 81 0.85 0.96 9.05
N VAL A 82 0.77 -0.16 8.32
CA VAL A 82 -0.48 -0.60 7.68
C VAL A 82 -1.46 -0.99 8.78
N SER A 83 -2.48 -0.16 9.01
CA SER A 83 -3.39 -0.33 10.15
C SER A 83 -4.66 -1.10 9.82
N GLU A 84 -5.19 -0.94 8.61
CA GLU A 84 -6.48 -1.52 8.22
C GLU A 84 -6.54 -1.77 6.72
N VAL A 85 -7.08 -2.92 6.33
CA VAL A 85 -7.32 -3.28 4.94
C VAL A 85 -8.79 -3.65 4.76
N ASN A 86 -9.55 -2.78 4.09
CA ASN A 86 -10.92 -3.06 3.73
C ASN A 86 -11.03 -3.46 2.27
N LYS A 87 -11.67 -4.60 2.02
CA LYS A 87 -11.93 -5.08 0.67
C LYS A 87 -13.43 -5.25 0.47
N SER A 88 -13.95 -4.56 -0.53
CA SER A 88 -15.24 -4.85 -1.14
C SER A 88 -15.04 -5.24 -2.61
N SER A 89 -16.12 -5.62 -3.28
CA SER A 89 -16.08 -5.87 -4.73
C SER A 89 -15.78 -4.59 -5.52
N ASP A 90 -16.19 -3.43 -5.02
CA ASP A 90 -16.22 -2.20 -5.81
C ASP A 90 -14.99 -1.32 -5.50
N GLU A 91 -14.42 -1.48 -4.31
CA GLU A 91 -13.30 -0.70 -3.80
C GLU A 91 -12.43 -1.55 -2.85
N LYS A 92 -11.11 -1.37 -2.95
CA LYS A 92 -10.16 -1.80 -1.93
C LYS A 92 -9.53 -0.56 -1.30
N THR A 93 -9.60 -0.44 0.02
CA THR A 93 -8.95 0.65 0.76
C THR A 93 -7.93 0.13 1.74
N ILE A 94 -6.82 0.83 1.85
CA ILE A 94 -5.78 0.53 2.83
C ILE A 94 -5.47 1.78 3.63
N ILE A 95 -5.49 1.67 4.95
CA ILE A 95 -5.22 2.77 5.88
C ILE A 95 -3.84 2.58 6.49
N PHE A 96 -3.03 3.63 6.41
CA PHE A 96 -1.69 3.72 6.98
C PHE A 96 -1.72 4.74 8.11
N LYS A 97 -1.25 4.36 9.29
CA LYS A 97 -1.00 5.30 10.40
C LYS A 97 0.44 5.75 10.39
N ASN A 98 0.66 7.05 10.52
CA ASN A 98 1.98 7.66 10.48
C ASN A 98 2.30 8.28 11.84
N GLU A 99 3.51 8.06 12.32
CA GLU A 99 4.08 8.68 13.52
C GLU A 99 5.38 9.40 13.14
N TYR A 100 5.42 10.71 13.32
CA TYR A 100 6.60 11.53 13.07
C TYR A 100 7.53 11.53 14.29
N MET A 101 8.83 11.43 14.04
CA MET A 101 9.84 11.47 15.11
C MET A 101 9.96 12.89 15.67
N ASP A 102 9.85 13.03 16.99
CA ASP A 102 10.17 14.29 17.68
C ASP A 102 11.66 14.34 18.03
N MET A 103 12.41 15.07 17.22
CA MET A 103 13.85 15.29 17.43
C MET A 103 14.13 16.43 18.41
N SER A 104 13.11 17.14 18.89
CA SER A 104 13.28 18.29 19.79
C SER A 104 13.31 17.91 21.28
N GLU A 105 13.20 16.61 21.62
CA GLU A 105 13.06 16.15 23.01
C GLU A 105 11.92 16.88 23.77
N GLY A 106 10.86 17.30 23.07
CA GLY A 106 9.73 18.06 23.61
C GLY A 106 9.90 19.58 23.62
N GLU A 107 11.06 20.13 23.20
CA GLU A 107 11.29 21.58 23.12
C GLU A 107 10.41 22.26 22.07
N SER A 108 9.92 21.51 21.06
CA SER A 108 9.00 22.03 20.05
C SER A 108 7.62 22.38 20.59
N GLY A 109 7.28 21.96 21.81
CA GLY A 109 5.97 22.19 22.43
C GLY A 109 4.82 21.45 21.74
N LYS A 110 5.12 20.54 20.80
CA LYS A 110 4.13 19.73 20.10
C LYS A 110 3.62 18.61 21.00
N SER A 111 2.32 18.40 20.94
CA SER A 111 1.67 17.24 21.56
C SER A 111 2.00 15.96 20.78
N LYS A 112 1.70 14.79 21.36
CA LYS A 112 1.86 13.52 20.64
C LYS A 112 0.91 13.46 19.45
N GLU A 113 -0.27 14.03 19.61
CA GLU A 113 -1.31 14.11 18.59
C GLU A 113 -0.83 14.92 17.36
N ASP A 114 -0.01 15.96 17.57
CA ASP A 114 0.60 16.75 16.48
C ASP A 114 1.66 15.99 15.66
N LEU A 115 2.03 14.79 16.11
CA LEU A 115 2.99 13.89 15.46
C LEU A 115 2.31 12.71 14.77
N LEU A 116 0.98 12.63 14.82
CA LEU A 116 0.21 11.58 14.18
C LEU A 116 -0.43 12.10 12.90
N SER A 117 -0.52 11.24 11.89
CA SER A 117 -1.36 11.47 10.71
C SER A 117 -1.84 10.13 10.15
N GLU A 118 -2.78 10.20 9.22
CA GLU A 118 -3.31 9.02 8.53
C GLU A 118 -3.18 9.19 7.01
N THR A 119 -2.91 8.09 6.31
CA THR A 119 -2.95 8.04 4.85
C THR A 119 -3.87 6.92 4.42
N LYS A 120 -4.89 7.24 3.63
CA LYS A 120 -5.79 6.28 3.01
C LYS A 120 -5.46 6.13 1.54
N TYR A 121 -5.24 4.89 1.10
CA TYR A 121 -5.20 4.52 -0.30
C TYR A 121 -6.54 3.91 -0.71
N THR A 122 -7.14 4.42 -1.78
CA THR A 122 -8.32 3.84 -2.44
C THR A 122 -7.91 3.36 -3.82
N ILE A 123 -7.98 2.04 -4.04
CA ILE A 123 -7.70 1.41 -5.33
C ILE A 123 -9.00 1.30 -6.12
N LYS A 124 -9.04 1.96 -7.28
CA LYS A 124 -10.15 1.95 -8.24
C LYS A 124 -9.80 1.08 -9.44
N GLU A 125 -10.70 1.01 -10.41
CA GLU A 125 -10.52 0.24 -11.65
C GLU A 125 -9.28 0.68 -12.46
N ASP A 126 -8.99 1.98 -12.48
CA ASP A 126 -7.94 2.57 -13.33
C ASP A 126 -6.93 3.42 -12.55
N SER A 127 -7.04 3.52 -11.22
CA SER A 127 -6.27 4.49 -10.46
C SER A 127 -6.10 4.10 -9.00
N ILE A 128 -5.06 4.66 -8.37
CA ILE A 128 -4.88 4.66 -6.91
C ILE A 128 -4.95 6.10 -6.44
N ILE A 129 -5.86 6.37 -5.51
CA ILE A 129 -6.01 7.68 -4.86
C ILE A 129 -5.40 7.59 -3.47
N GLU A 130 -4.48 8.49 -3.16
CA GLU A 130 -3.93 8.74 -1.83
C GLU A 130 -4.65 9.95 -1.22
N GLN A 131 -5.11 9.80 0.03
CA GLN A 131 -5.65 10.87 0.84
C GLN A 131 -4.88 10.93 2.15
N VAL A 132 -4.34 12.10 2.51
CA VAL A 132 -3.55 12.34 3.72
C VAL A 132 -4.35 13.22 4.67
N PHE A 133 -4.50 12.79 5.91
CA PHE A 133 -5.31 13.43 6.95
C PHE A 133 -4.43 13.87 8.12
N ASP A 134 -4.73 15.07 8.64
CA ASP A 134 -4.09 15.66 9.82
C ASP A 134 -2.56 15.78 9.73
N ASP A 135 -2.01 15.82 8.51
CA ASP A 135 -0.57 15.86 8.29
C ASP A 135 -0.05 17.28 8.10
N THR A 136 0.56 17.81 9.16
CA THR A 136 1.23 19.12 9.15
C THR A 136 2.74 19.03 9.03
N LYS A 137 3.28 17.85 8.70
CA LYS A 137 4.71 17.52 8.74
C LYS A 137 5.22 16.94 7.43
N SER A 138 4.31 16.44 6.59
CA SER A 138 4.65 16.03 5.25
C SER A 138 5.24 17.19 4.46
N PRO A 139 6.36 16.96 3.75
CA PRO A 139 6.88 17.90 2.77
C PRO A 139 6.06 17.95 1.46
N SER A 140 5.04 17.09 1.30
CA SER A 140 4.06 17.23 0.23
C SER A 140 3.03 18.30 0.58
N ILE A 141 2.72 19.20 -0.36
CA ILE A 141 1.60 20.14 -0.22
C ILE A 141 0.29 19.59 -0.78
N ILE A 142 0.33 18.41 -1.40
CA ILE A 142 -0.82 17.74 -2.00
C ILE A 142 -1.33 16.72 -0.99
N THR A 143 -2.55 16.91 -0.49
CA THR A 143 -3.19 16.02 0.50
C THR A 143 -4.13 15.00 -0.13
N GLU A 144 -4.59 15.22 -1.35
CA GLU A 144 -5.34 14.22 -2.14
C GLU A 144 -4.74 14.14 -3.55
N SER A 145 -4.31 12.95 -3.95
CA SER A 145 -3.62 12.73 -5.21
C SER A 145 -3.93 11.38 -5.83
N ILE A 146 -4.16 11.35 -7.13
CA ILE A 146 -4.06 10.16 -7.97
C ILE A 146 -2.57 9.87 -8.16
N ILE A 147 -2.05 8.87 -7.46
CA ILE A 147 -0.61 8.59 -7.40
C ILE A 147 -0.12 7.65 -8.51
N LEU A 148 -1.01 6.78 -8.99
CA LEU A 148 -0.78 5.89 -10.14
C LEU A 148 -2.10 5.78 -10.92
N LYS A 149 -2.03 5.84 -12.26
CA LYS A 149 -3.21 5.78 -13.13
C LYS A 149 -2.91 5.04 -14.43
N GLY A 150 -3.86 4.21 -14.85
CA GLY A 150 -3.87 3.52 -16.12
C GLY A 150 -2.70 2.53 -16.26
N GLU A 151 -2.18 2.44 -17.47
CA GLU A 151 -1.06 1.57 -17.78
C GLU A 151 0.27 2.22 -17.33
N LEU A 152 1.05 1.44 -16.56
CA LEU A 152 2.34 1.86 -16.02
C LEU A 152 3.41 1.86 -17.11
N LYS A 153 3.47 2.95 -17.87
CA LYS A 153 4.42 3.19 -18.94
C LYS A 153 5.10 4.53 -18.75
N LYS A 154 6.38 4.59 -19.10
CA LYS A 154 7.12 5.85 -19.17
C LYS A 154 6.39 6.85 -20.06
N ASP A 155 6.38 8.11 -19.61
CA ASP A 155 5.73 9.26 -20.21
C ASP A 155 4.18 9.23 -20.19
N SER A 156 3.55 8.23 -19.58
CA SER A 156 2.12 8.29 -19.24
C SER A 156 1.87 9.44 -18.26
N SER A 157 0.88 10.28 -18.53
CA SER A 157 0.55 11.44 -17.69
C SER A 157 -0.94 11.59 -17.44
N TRP A 158 -1.28 12.25 -16.33
CA TRP A 158 -2.65 12.63 -16.02
C TRP A 158 -2.70 13.98 -15.32
N GLU A 159 -3.89 14.58 -15.42
CA GLU A 159 -4.24 15.86 -14.83
C GLU A 159 -5.23 15.63 -13.68
N GLN A 160 -5.06 16.37 -12.59
CA GLN A 160 -6.01 16.43 -11.48
C GLN A 160 -6.11 17.84 -10.90
N GLU A 161 -7.33 18.23 -10.50
CA GLU A 161 -7.52 19.44 -9.70
C GLU A 161 -7.14 19.12 -8.24
N VAL A 162 -6.26 19.92 -7.64
CA VAL A 162 -5.87 19.82 -6.23
C VAL A 162 -6.19 21.12 -5.50
N VAL A 163 -6.47 21.03 -4.20
CA VAL A 163 -6.71 22.20 -3.35
C VAL A 163 -5.52 22.42 -2.45
N ILE A 164 -4.85 23.57 -2.59
CA ILE A 164 -3.71 23.98 -1.78
C ILE A 164 -4.07 25.33 -1.17
N ASN A 165 -4.07 25.43 0.16
CA ASN A 165 -4.43 26.66 0.90
C ASN A 165 -5.76 27.29 0.43
N ALA A 166 -6.79 26.45 0.27
CA ALA A 166 -8.12 26.82 -0.23
C ALA A 166 -8.19 27.36 -1.68
N LYS A 167 -7.09 27.32 -2.43
CA LYS A 167 -7.04 27.64 -3.86
C LYS A 167 -6.91 26.37 -4.69
N LYS A 168 -7.64 26.32 -5.80
CA LYS A 168 -7.60 25.22 -6.77
C LYS A 168 -6.43 25.40 -7.71
N TYR A 169 -5.73 24.31 -7.98
CA TYR A 169 -4.63 24.24 -8.93
C TYR A 169 -4.76 23.02 -9.82
N GLN A 170 -4.22 23.11 -11.03
CA GLN A 170 -4.08 21.96 -11.92
C GLN A 170 -2.72 21.30 -11.64
N ALA A 171 -2.74 20.08 -11.15
CA ALA A 171 -1.55 19.25 -11.04
C ALA A 171 -1.44 18.34 -12.26
N VAL A 172 -0.21 18.18 -12.75
CA VAL A 172 0.15 17.26 -13.83
C VAL A 172 1.13 16.24 -13.28
N THR A 173 0.74 14.97 -13.25
CA THR A 173 1.61 13.88 -12.83
C THR A 173 2.03 13.06 -14.05
N THR A 174 3.32 12.74 -14.15
CA THR A 174 3.90 11.96 -15.25
C THR A 174 4.73 10.81 -14.70
N ILE A 175 4.59 9.61 -15.27
CA ILE A 175 5.49 8.49 -15.02
C ILE A 175 6.82 8.76 -15.73
N LYS A 176 7.87 9.05 -14.96
CA LYS A 176 9.21 9.35 -15.49
C LYS A 176 9.98 8.10 -15.86
N ASP A 177 9.73 7.01 -15.14
CA ASP A 177 10.38 5.73 -15.41
C ASP A 177 9.59 4.54 -14.83
N VAL A 178 9.78 3.37 -15.44
CA VAL A 178 9.29 2.09 -14.94
C VAL A 178 10.41 1.07 -15.07
N ASN A 179 10.89 0.57 -13.93
CA ASN A 179 12.02 -0.34 -13.83
C ASN A 179 11.64 -1.60 -13.05
N THR A 180 12.56 -2.55 -12.99
CA THR A 180 12.42 -3.76 -12.17
C THR A 180 13.65 -3.90 -11.29
N ASP A 181 13.45 -4.22 -10.01
CA ASP A 181 14.56 -4.49 -9.09
C ASP A 181 15.14 -5.90 -9.28
N GLU A 182 16.18 -6.23 -8.52
CA GLU A 182 16.85 -7.53 -8.55
C GLU A 182 15.94 -8.72 -8.17
N ASN A 183 14.83 -8.46 -7.47
CA ASN A 183 13.86 -9.45 -7.03
C ASN A 183 12.66 -9.55 -7.98
N GLY A 184 12.71 -8.90 -9.14
CA GLY A 184 11.62 -8.91 -10.11
C GLY A 184 10.46 -7.99 -9.74
N LYS A 185 10.63 -7.07 -8.78
CA LYS A 185 9.59 -6.13 -8.35
C LYS A 185 9.60 -4.86 -9.19
N THR A 186 8.41 -4.45 -9.62
CA THR A 186 8.25 -3.24 -10.42
C THR A 186 8.50 -2.00 -9.56
N ILE A 187 9.27 -1.05 -10.10
CA ILE A 187 9.50 0.28 -9.53
C ILE A 187 8.94 1.30 -10.51
N VAL A 188 8.12 2.24 -10.02
CA VAL A 188 7.55 3.33 -10.80
C VAL A 188 8.00 4.66 -10.20
N ILE A 189 8.56 5.53 -11.02
CA ILE A 189 8.94 6.89 -10.64
C ILE A 189 7.92 7.85 -11.24
N THR A 190 7.26 8.65 -10.42
CA THR A 190 6.35 9.70 -10.85
C THR A 190 6.88 11.08 -10.47
N GLU A 191 6.56 12.08 -11.29
CA GLU A 191 6.82 13.49 -11.02
C GLU A 191 5.50 14.24 -11.15
N THR A 192 5.11 14.96 -10.10
CA THR A 192 3.94 15.85 -10.11
C THR A 192 4.42 17.28 -10.15
N SER A 193 3.86 18.08 -11.05
CA SER A 193 4.15 19.51 -11.15
C SER A 193 2.89 20.36 -11.09
N ILE A 194 3.00 21.53 -10.46
CA ILE A 194 1.92 22.51 -10.29
C ILE A 194 2.48 23.90 -10.54
N GLU A 195 1.90 24.61 -11.50
CA GLU A 195 2.27 25.99 -11.83
C GLU A 195 1.51 27.01 -10.97
N GLY A 196 2.13 28.16 -10.72
CA GLY A 196 1.53 29.30 -10.01
C GLY A 196 1.41 29.14 -8.49
N VAL A 197 2.19 28.23 -7.89
CA VAL A 197 2.25 28.03 -6.44
C VAL A 197 3.35 28.93 -5.86
N GLU A 198 2.95 29.86 -5.00
CA GLU A 198 3.86 30.76 -4.30
C GLU A 198 4.81 30.00 -3.36
N GLY A 199 6.00 30.55 -3.11
CA GLY A 199 7.01 29.94 -2.22
C GLY A 199 7.90 28.87 -2.87
N TYR A 200 7.71 28.62 -4.17
CA TYR A 200 8.51 27.68 -4.95
C TYR A 200 9.28 28.38 -6.08
N GLY A 201 10.41 27.79 -6.48
CA GLY A 201 11.26 28.35 -7.53
C GLY A 201 10.50 28.49 -8.85
N SER A 202 10.58 29.68 -9.46
CA SER A 202 9.79 30.02 -10.65
C SER A 202 8.26 29.83 -10.48
N GLU A 203 7.75 29.97 -9.25
CA GLU A 203 6.32 29.76 -8.91
C GLU A 203 5.80 28.37 -9.27
N LYS A 204 6.70 27.37 -9.29
CA LYS A 204 6.38 26.00 -9.70
C LYS A 204 6.72 25.00 -8.60
N TYR A 205 5.71 24.29 -8.12
CA TYR A 205 5.91 23.14 -7.26
C TYR A 205 6.24 21.91 -8.10
N VAL A 206 7.24 21.14 -7.67
CA VAL A 206 7.57 19.83 -8.25
C VAL A 206 7.89 18.86 -7.11
N GLU A 207 7.21 17.70 -7.12
CA GLU A 207 7.54 16.55 -6.29
C GLU A 207 7.82 15.32 -7.16
N GLN A 208 8.75 14.48 -6.72
CA GLN A 208 9.02 13.17 -7.27
C GLN A 208 8.71 12.10 -6.23
N ARG A 209 8.10 11.01 -6.67
CA ARG A 209 7.74 9.87 -5.83
C ARG A 209 8.20 8.58 -6.49
N VAL A 210 8.78 7.67 -5.70
CA VAL A 210 9.18 6.34 -6.14
C VAL A 210 8.28 5.33 -5.45
N TYR A 211 7.60 4.51 -6.24
CA TYR A 211 6.72 3.44 -5.76
C TYR A 211 7.32 2.08 -6.10
N LYS A 212 7.35 1.17 -5.13
CA LYS A 212 7.79 -0.21 -5.33
C LYS A 212 6.66 -1.19 -5.07
N GLU A 213 6.49 -2.14 -5.99
CA GLU A 213 5.54 -3.24 -5.88
C GLU A 213 5.68 -3.98 -4.54
N GLY A 214 4.56 -4.16 -3.84
CA GLY A 214 4.47 -4.80 -2.53
C GLY A 214 4.86 -3.92 -1.34
N ILE A 215 5.28 -2.68 -1.57
CA ILE A 215 5.73 -1.76 -0.52
C ILE A 215 4.87 -0.50 -0.50
N GLY A 216 4.80 0.23 -1.61
CA GLY A 216 4.21 1.57 -1.68
C GLY A 216 5.28 2.61 -1.97
N LEU A 217 5.09 3.80 -1.42
CA LEU A 217 6.06 4.90 -1.53
C LEU A 217 7.38 4.51 -0.86
N THR A 218 8.47 4.42 -1.61
CA THR A 218 9.80 4.13 -1.07
C THR A 218 10.67 5.37 -0.95
N GLU A 219 10.41 6.39 -1.77
CA GLU A 219 11.16 7.64 -1.80
C GLU A 219 10.27 8.80 -2.24
N PHE A 220 10.51 9.96 -1.63
CA PHE A 220 9.86 11.21 -1.94
C PHE A 220 10.93 12.31 -2.00
N SER A 221 10.81 13.22 -2.96
CA SER A 221 11.55 14.48 -2.94
C SER A 221 10.72 15.63 -3.52
N CYS A 222 10.98 16.84 -3.08
CA CYS A 222 10.45 18.06 -3.68
C CYS A 222 11.47 19.21 -3.51
N ASN A 223 11.34 20.26 -4.31
CA ASN A 223 12.23 21.41 -4.25
C ASN A 223 11.53 22.60 -3.62
N TYR A 224 12.18 23.27 -2.67
CA TYR A 224 11.72 24.51 -2.03
C TYR A 224 12.61 25.69 -2.42
N LEU A 225 12.04 26.89 -2.54
CA LEU A 225 12.82 28.12 -2.69
C LEU A 225 13.36 28.55 -1.32
N ILE A 226 14.68 28.70 -1.19
CA ILE A 226 15.33 29.14 0.06
C ILE A 226 15.83 30.59 0.00
N SER A 227 16.13 31.10 -1.19
CA SER A 227 16.50 32.49 -1.46
C SER A 227 16.30 32.81 -2.94
N GLU A 228 16.44 34.07 -3.35
CA GLU A 228 16.33 34.47 -4.76
C GLU A 228 17.19 33.58 -5.67
N GLY A 229 16.53 32.78 -6.51
CA GLY A 229 17.18 31.89 -7.47
C GLY A 229 17.81 30.62 -6.90
N SER A 230 17.71 30.35 -5.58
CA SER A 230 18.29 29.13 -4.97
C SER A 230 17.20 28.20 -4.43
N THR A 231 17.24 26.95 -4.86
CA THR A 231 16.35 25.90 -4.37
C THR A 231 17.09 24.89 -3.49
N MET A 232 16.36 24.27 -2.56
CA MET A 232 16.81 23.17 -1.73
C MET A 232 15.90 21.98 -1.96
N GLU A 233 16.49 20.80 -2.18
CA GLU A 233 15.74 19.55 -2.24
C GLU A 233 15.45 19.07 -0.83
N PHE A 234 14.17 18.81 -0.54
CA PHE A 234 13.73 18.11 0.64
C PHE A 234 13.26 16.72 0.23
N GLY A 235 13.74 15.68 0.89
CA GLY A 235 13.34 14.32 0.56
C GLY A 235 13.52 13.33 1.70
N TYR A 236 12.83 12.21 1.59
CA TYR A 236 12.92 11.09 2.52
C TYR A 236 12.78 9.76 1.77
N ARG A 237 13.31 8.69 2.36
CA ARG A 237 13.22 7.34 1.81
C ARG A 237 13.07 6.30 2.90
N ILE A 238 12.57 5.12 2.53
CA ILE A 238 12.54 3.97 3.43
C ILE A 238 13.97 3.63 3.87
N PHE A 239 14.14 3.46 5.17
CA PHE A 239 15.33 2.92 5.80
C PHE A 239 15.10 1.42 6.04
N GLU A 240 15.61 0.58 5.14
CA GLU A 240 15.73 -0.84 5.43
C GLU A 240 16.89 -1.02 6.42
N LYS A 241 16.61 -1.47 7.65
CA LYS A 241 17.69 -1.98 8.51
C LYS A 241 18.31 -3.15 7.77
N ALA A 242 19.59 -3.02 7.41
CA ALA A 242 20.40 -4.16 7.04
C ALA A 242 20.34 -5.16 8.21
N ASN A 243 19.60 -6.25 8.04
CA ASN A 243 19.70 -7.39 8.94
C ASN A 243 21.16 -7.87 8.87
N ARG A 244 21.97 -7.45 9.84
CA ARG A 244 23.32 -7.97 10.10
C ARG A 244 23.24 -9.01 11.20
#